data_AF-A0A0L0T7S1-F1
#
_entry.id   AF-A0A0L0T7S1-F1
#
_cell.length_a   1.000
_cell.length_b   1.000
_cell.length_c   1.000
_cell.angle_alpha   90.00
_cell.angle_beta   90.00
_cell.angle_gamma   90.00
#
_symmetry.space_group_name_H-M   'P 1'
#
loop_
_entity.id
_entity.type
_entity.pdbx_description
1 polymer ?
#
loop_
_entity_poly.entity_id
_entity_poly.type
_entity_poly.pdbx_seq_one_letter_code
_entity_poly.pdbx_strand_id
1 'polypeptide(L)'
;MPNPVLVPPLNFAMVASGVYRSGYPNKKNYAFLKSLKLKSILYLCPEDYNEDNVAFLKDNKVAFFHVKIKGNKEPFVEIDPNDIRSALETILDPTNRPILVHCNKGKHRIGCVIGCLRKLQHWSMTAIFDEYRRFAGEKIRLADQECIELFDSRQVAVRAAVVDAATLRAFPGIRVAASSASAGAGAGGDGRGG
;
A
#
# COMPACT_ATOMS: atom_id res chain seq x y z
N MET A 1 16.07 15.11 -29.71
CA MET A 1 14.95 15.52 -28.83
C MET A 1 15.53 15.77 -27.45
N PRO A 2 15.29 16.92 -26.80
CA PRO A 2 15.72 17.12 -25.42
C PRO A 2 15.04 16.09 -24.51
N ASN A 3 15.78 15.54 -23.54
CA ASN A 3 15.21 14.61 -22.56
C ASN A 3 14.06 15.30 -21.81
N PRO A 4 12.89 14.67 -21.69
CA PRO A 4 11.76 15.26 -20.98
C PRO A 4 12.15 15.52 -19.53
N VAL A 5 11.87 16.74 -19.03
CA VAL A 5 12.09 17.10 -17.62
C VAL A 5 11.23 16.17 -16.76
N LEU A 6 11.88 15.38 -15.92
CA LEU A 6 11.20 14.45 -15.03
C LEU A 6 10.87 15.15 -13.71
N VAL A 7 9.59 15.33 -13.42
CA VAL A 7 9.12 15.98 -12.19
C VAL A 7 8.43 14.94 -11.30
N PRO A 8 9.01 14.56 -10.16
CA PRO A 8 8.34 13.64 -9.24
C PRO A 8 7.07 14.27 -8.64
N PRO A 9 6.06 13.47 -8.28
CA PRO A 9 4.90 13.99 -7.57
C PRO A 9 5.28 14.58 -6.20
N LEU A 10 4.39 15.39 -5.62
CA LEU A 10 4.56 15.96 -4.29
C LEU A 10 4.93 14.86 -3.27
N ASN A 11 5.87 15.12 -2.35
CA ASN A 11 6.25 14.17 -1.30
C ASN A 11 6.65 12.77 -1.81
N PHE A 12 7.15 12.68 -3.05
CA PHE A 12 7.64 11.41 -3.58
C PHE A 12 8.88 10.92 -2.83
N ALA A 13 8.91 9.63 -2.48
CA ALA A 13 10.08 8.96 -1.96
C ALA A 13 10.00 7.45 -2.18
N MET A 14 11.15 6.77 -2.16
CA MET A 14 11.21 5.32 -2.05
C MET A 14 11.08 4.92 -0.58
N VAL A 15 10.16 4.01 -0.28
CA VAL A 15 9.95 3.46 1.07
C VAL A 15 10.81 2.22 1.27
N ALA A 16 10.76 1.31 0.30
CA ALA A 16 11.55 0.10 0.22
C ALA A 16 11.79 -0.23 -1.26
N SER A 17 12.64 -1.22 -1.55
CA SER A 17 12.87 -1.62 -2.93
C SER A 17 11.56 -2.00 -3.63
N GLY A 18 11.23 -1.28 -4.71
CA GLY A 18 9.98 -1.46 -5.46
C GLY A 18 8.71 -0.95 -4.76
N VAL A 19 8.82 -0.23 -3.64
CA VAL A 19 7.68 0.40 -2.94
C VAL A 19 7.95 1.90 -2.84
N TYR A 20 7.10 2.70 -3.49
CA TYR A 20 7.20 4.14 -3.51
C TYR A 20 6.00 4.77 -2.81
N ARG A 21 6.20 6.00 -2.30
CA ARG A 21 5.13 6.84 -1.75
C ARG A 21 5.06 8.17 -2.49
N SER A 22 3.88 8.79 -2.55
CA SER A 22 3.75 10.19 -2.94
C SER A 22 2.42 10.84 -2.51
N GLY A 23 2.29 12.14 -2.75
CA GLY A 23 1.00 12.81 -2.91
C GLY A 23 0.35 12.51 -4.25
N TYR A 24 -0.76 13.18 -4.52
CA TYR A 24 -1.62 12.92 -5.68
C TYR A 24 -0.90 13.28 -6.98
N PRO A 25 -0.69 12.32 -7.90
CA PRO A 25 -0.08 12.60 -9.18
C PRO A 25 -0.92 13.52 -10.06
N ASN A 26 -0.25 14.32 -10.87
CA ASN A 26 -0.87 15.08 -11.96
C ASN A 26 -0.10 14.87 -13.27
N LYS A 27 -0.62 15.40 -14.38
CA LYS A 27 -0.07 15.25 -15.74
C LYS A 27 1.43 15.58 -15.85
N LYS A 28 1.94 16.55 -15.09
CA LYS A 28 3.38 16.92 -15.11
C LYS A 28 4.27 15.79 -14.57
N ASN A 29 3.71 14.91 -13.75
CA ASN A 29 4.44 13.80 -13.14
C ASN A 29 4.48 12.54 -14.01
N TYR A 30 3.66 12.45 -15.06
CA TYR A 30 3.48 11.21 -15.82
C TYR A 30 4.76 10.72 -16.48
N ALA A 31 5.59 11.62 -17.00
CA ALA A 31 6.90 11.25 -17.56
C ALA A 31 7.80 10.58 -16.49
N PHE A 32 7.83 11.15 -15.28
CA PHE A 32 8.55 10.56 -14.16
C PHE A 32 7.96 9.20 -13.74
N LEU A 33 6.63 9.10 -13.62
CA LEU A 33 5.99 7.83 -13.25
C LEU A 33 6.22 6.71 -14.27
N LYS A 34 6.25 7.03 -15.57
CA LYS A 34 6.63 6.07 -16.62
C LYS A 34 8.06 5.56 -16.45
N SER A 35 8.99 6.42 -16.03
CA SER A 35 10.39 6.02 -15.79
C SER A 35 10.53 4.98 -14.68
N LEU A 36 9.60 4.96 -13.70
CA LEU A 36 9.60 3.98 -12.61
C LEU A 36 9.12 2.59 -13.04
N LYS A 37 8.52 2.44 -14.23
CA LYS A 37 7.97 1.17 -14.74
C LYS A 37 7.04 0.49 -13.71
N LEU A 38 6.15 1.29 -13.11
CA LEU A 38 5.21 0.81 -12.10
C LEU A 38 4.34 -0.31 -12.66
N LYS A 39 4.15 -1.38 -11.88
CA LYS A 39 3.15 -2.41 -12.18
C LYS A 39 1.80 -2.05 -11.58
N SER A 40 1.78 -1.35 -10.45
CA SER A 40 0.54 -0.98 -9.78
C SER A 40 0.60 0.36 -9.06
N ILE A 41 -0.59 0.92 -8.82
CA ILE A 41 -0.82 2.08 -7.95
C ILE A 41 -1.85 1.69 -6.89
N LEU A 42 -1.55 2.04 -5.63
CA LEU A 42 -2.47 1.94 -4.49
C LEU A 42 -2.89 3.34 -4.05
N TYR A 43 -4.17 3.65 -4.22
CA TYR A 43 -4.77 4.92 -3.85
C TYR A 43 -5.55 4.81 -2.54
N LEU A 44 -5.25 5.70 -1.59
CA LEU A 44 -5.73 5.61 -0.21
C LEU A 44 -6.82 6.63 0.17
N CYS A 45 -7.30 7.46 -0.76
CA CYS A 45 -8.32 8.44 -0.42
C CYS A 45 -9.75 7.92 -0.63
N PRO A 46 -10.76 8.44 0.10
CA PRO A 46 -12.13 7.98 -0.05
C PRO A 46 -12.79 8.45 -1.35
N GLU A 47 -12.32 9.57 -1.91
CA GLU A 47 -12.83 10.12 -3.17
C GLU A 47 -12.47 9.22 -4.35
N ASP A 48 -13.23 9.33 -5.45
CA ASP A 48 -12.96 8.57 -6.66
C ASP A 48 -11.70 9.08 -7.38
N TYR A 49 -11.14 8.23 -8.24
CA TYR A 49 -9.90 8.53 -8.94
C TYR A 49 -10.16 9.38 -10.19
N ASN A 50 -9.33 10.41 -10.40
CA ASN A 50 -9.52 11.36 -11.50
C ASN A 50 -9.38 10.64 -12.86
N GLU A 51 -10.26 10.96 -13.80
CA GLU A 51 -10.30 10.38 -15.15
C GLU A 51 -8.97 10.46 -15.91
N ASP A 52 -8.23 11.57 -15.79
CA ASP A 52 -6.91 11.73 -16.40
C ASP A 52 -5.91 10.71 -15.86
N ASN A 53 -5.98 10.39 -14.57
CA ASN A 53 -5.11 9.40 -13.97
C ASN A 53 -5.60 7.98 -14.32
N VAL A 54 -6.92 7.74 -14.42
CA VAL A 54 -7.48 6.47 -14.90
C VAL A 54 -7.00 6.18 -16.34
N ALA A 55 -7.05 7.17 -17.22
CA ALA A 55 -6.54 7.07 -18.58
C ALA A 55 -5.04 6.74 -18.58
N PHE A 56 -4.24 7.44 -17.76
CA PHE A 56 -2.82 7.14 -17.61
C PHE A 56 -2.57 5.69 -17.17
N LEU A 57 -3.32 5.17 -16.19
CA LEU A 57 -3.17 3.78 -15.74
C LEU A 57 -3.46 2.79 -16.86
N LYS A 58 -4.54 3.02 -17.62
CA LYS A 58 -4.95 2.17 -18.75
C LYS A 58 -3.89 2.15 -19.85
N ASP A 59 -3.40 3.33 -20.26
CA ASP A 59 -2.41 3.47 -21.33
C ASP A 59 -1.07 2.80 -20.99
N ASN A 60 -0.72 2.76 -19.71
CA ASN A 60 0.55 2.19 -19.22
C ASN A 60 0.39 0.80 -18.61
N LYS A 61 -0.81 0.19 -18.70
CA LYS A 61 -1.12 -1.14 -18.15
C LYS A 61 -0.77 -1.28 -16.67
N VAL A 62 -1.01 -0.23 -15.89
CA VAL A 62 -0.76 -0.20 -14.45
C VAL A 62 -2.01 -0.65 -13.71
N ALA A 63 -1.89 -1.69 -12.88
CA ALA A 63 -2.98 -2.17 -12.05
C ALA A 63 -3.39 -1.13 -11.00
N PHE A 64 -4.68 -1.03 -10.73
CA PHE A 64 -5.23 -0.05 -9.79
C PHE A 64 -5.82 -0.73 -8.57
N PHE A 65 -5.37 -0.32 -7.39
CA PHE A 65 -5.93 -0.72 -6.10
C PHE A 65 -6.45 0.51 -5.38
N HIS A 66 -7.66 0.41 -4.82
CA HIS A 66 -8.30 1.52 -4.12
C HIS A 66 -8.75 1.06 -2.73
N VAL A 67 -8.08 1.55 -1.70
CA VAL A 67 -8.47 1.34 -0.30
C VAL A 67 -8.96 2.69 0.24
N LYS A 68 -10.27 2.81 0.49
CA LYS A 68 -10.92 4.08 0.83
C LYS A 68 -10.72 4.44 2.30
N ILE A 69 -9.54 4.93 2.66
CA ILE A 69 -9.23 5.29 4.04
C ILE A 69 -9.80 6.66 4.40
N LYS A 70 -10.74 6.70 5.34
CA LYS A 70 -11.14 7.95 6.01
C LYS A 70 -9.94 8.45 6.81
N GLY A 71 -9.48 9.67 6.56
CA GLY A 71 -8.31 10.20 7.26
C GLY A 71 -8.64 10.53 8.72
N ASN A 72 -7.65 10.43 9.61
CA ASN A 72 -7.81 10.86 10.99
C ASN A 72 -8.17 12.36 11.05
N LYS A 73 -9.37 12.69 11.51
CA LYS A 73 -9.80 14.08 11.74
C LYS A 73 -10.41 14.14 13.12
N GLU A 74 -9.73 14.87 13.99
CA GLU A 74 -10.26 15.24 15.30
C GLU A 74 -11.66 15.88 15.13
N PRO A 75 -12.62 15.55 16.00
CA PRO A 75 -12.48 14.75 17.24
C PRO A 75 -12.81 13.26 17.11
N PHE A 76 -13.40 12.79 15.99
CA PHE A 76 -14.10 11.49 15.97
C PHE A 76 -13.86 10.63 14.72
N VAL A 77 -13.03 11.08 13.77
CA VAL A 77 -12.73 10.28 12.59
C VAL A 77 -11.40 9.60 12.80
N GLU A 78 -11.45 8.28 12.92
CA GLU A 78 -10.29 7.40 13.01
C GLU A 78 -10.16 6.54 11.75
N ILE A 79 -8.94 6.09 11.49
CA ILE A 79 -8.63 5.13 10.43
C ILE A 79 -9.03 3.73 10.92
N ASP A 80 -9.78 3.00 10.10
CA ASP A 80 -10.09 1.59 10.35
C ASP A 80 -8.81 0.73 10.22
N PRO A 81 -8.42 -0.05 11.23
CA PRO A 81 -7.29 -0.98 11.14
C PRO A 81 -7.40 -1.98 9.98
N ASN A 82 -8.61 -2.35 9.56
CA ASN A 82 -8.82 -3.27 8.44
C ASN A 82 -8.44 -2.63 7.09
N ASP A 83 -8.61 -1.32 6.95
CA ASP A 83 -8.16 -0.58 5.76
C ASP A 83 -6.63 -0.56 5.70
N ILE A 84 -5.97 -0.31 6.83
CA ILE A 84 -4.51 -0.38 6.93
C ILE A 84 -4.02 -1.78 6.57
N ARG A 85 -4.66 -2.82 7.10
CA ARG A 85 -4.34 -4.22 6.79
C ARG A 85 -4.46 -4.50 5.29
N SER A 86 -5.58 -4.14 4.67
CA SER A 86 -5.82 -4.35 3.23
C SER A 86 -4.78 -3.63 2.36
N ALA A 87 -4.40 -2.42 2.74
CA ALA A 87 -3.33 -1.67 2.08
C ALA A 87 -1.96 -2.37 2.22
N LEU A 88 -1.63 -2.84 3.42
CA LEU A 88 -0.38 -3.56 3.68
C LEU A 88 -0.30 -4.86 2.89
N GLU A 89 -1.36 -5.66 2.86
CA GLU A 89 -1.40 -6.92 2.09
C GLU A 89 -1.16 -6.66 0.60
N THR A 90 -1.72 -5.58 0.05
CA THR A 90 -1.50 -5.16 -1.33
C THR A 90 -0.04 -4.77 -1.61
N ILE A 91 0.60 -4.04 -0.68
CA ILE A 91 2.01 -3.62 -0.78
C ILE A 91 2.96 -4.81 -0.63
N LEU A 92 2.58 -5.76 0.22
CA LEU A 92 3.42 -6.91 0.58
C LEU A 92 3.43 -8.00 -0.49
N ASP A 93 2.42 -8.03 -1.37
CA ASP A 93 2.40 -8.87 -2.57
C ASP A 93 3.46 -8.39 -3.60
N PRO A 94 4.51 -9.19 -3.89
CA PRO A 94 5.57 -8.79 -4.81
C PRO A 94 5.12 -8.77 -6.29
N THR A 95 4.00 -9.41 -6.65
CA THR A 95 3.47 -9.32 -8.03
C THR A 95 3.02 -7.90 -8.37
N ASN A 96 2.64 -7.12 -7.35
CA ASN A 96 2.23 -5.73 -7.47
C ASN A 96 3.43 -4.77 -7.62
N ARG A 97 4.66 -5.21 -7.36
CA ARG A 97 5.85 -4.35 -7.35
C ARG A 97 6.51 -4.25 -8.74
N PRO A 98 6.96 -3.05 -9.19
CA PRO A 98 7.03 -1.82 -8.41
C PRO A 98 5.66 -1.13 -8.22
N ILE A 99 5.37 -0.72 -6.98
CA ILE A 99 4.09 -0.14 -6.57
C ILE A 99 4.28 1.31 -6.08
N LEU A 100 3.38 2.21 -6.49
CA LEU A 100 3.26 3.54 -5.90
C LEU A 100 2.04 3.61 -4.99
N VAL A 101 2.27 3.86 -3.71
CA VAL A 101 1.22 4.14 -2.73
C VAL A 101 1.04 5.65 -2.65
N HIS A 102 -0.17 6.15 -2.87
CA HIS A 102 -0.42 7.58 -2.76
C HIS A 102 -1.77 7.94 -2.13
N CYS A 103 -1.85 9.17 -1.63
CA CYS A 103 -3.07 9.79 -1.16
C CYS A 103 -3.12 11.22 -1.71
N ASN A 104 -3.76 12.16 -1.02
CA ASN A 104 -3.83 13.55 -1.49
C ASN A 104 -2.46 14.25 -1.36
N LYS A 105 -1.94 14.46 -0.14
CA LYS A 105 -0.67 15.18 0.08
C LYS A 105 0.53 14.28 0.38
N GLY A 106 0.32 12.97 0.43
CA GLY A 106 1.37 12.01 0.76
C GLY A 106 1.82 12.06 2.24
N LYS A 107 0.94 12.52 3.14
CA LYS A 107 1.24 12.79 4.55
C LYS A 107 0.61 11.77 5.50
N HIS A 108 -0.66 11.97 5.85
CA HIS A 108 -1.35 11.29 6.96
C HIS A 108 -1.67 9.81 6.68
N ARG A 109 -2.60 9.52 5.75
CA ARG A 109 -3.03 8.14 5.44
C ARG A 109 -1.88 7.21 5.03
N ILE A 110 -1.00 7.69 4.15
CA ILE A 110 0.22 6.96 3.79
C ILE A 110 1.14 6.86 5.00
N GLY A 111 1.26 7.92 5.80
CA GLY A 111 2.05 7.91 7.02
C GLY A 111 1.66 6.77 7.95
N CYS A 112 0.36 6.56 8.18
CA CYS A 112 -0.13 5.42 8.96
C CYS A 112 0.20 4.08 8.30
N VAL A 113 -0.11 3.91 7.01
CA VAL A 113 0.18 2.65 6.29
C VAL A 113 1.67 2.32 6.30
N ILE A 114 2.53 3.29 5.96
CA ILE A 114 3.98 3.11 5.94
C ILE A 114 4.53 2.93 7.35
N GLY A 115 4.00 3.63 8.35
CA GLY A 115 4.39 3.40 9.75
C GLY A 115 4.10 1.98 10.20
N CYS A 116 2.92 1.45 9.87
CA CYS A 116 2.58 0.05 10.14
C CYS A 116 3.44 -0.93 9.30
N LEU A 117 3.81 -0.56 8.07
CA LEU A 117 4.78 -1.32 7.28
C LEU A 117 6.15 -1.37 7.99
N ARG A 118 6.62 -0.26 8.56
CA ARG A 118 7.88 -0.23 9.32
C ARG A 118 7.81 -1.07 10.60
N LYS A 119 6.64 -1.17 11.25
CA LYS A 119 6.43 -2.12 12.37
C LYS A 119 6.65 -3.57 11.92
N LEU A 120 6.17 -3.95 10.74
CA LEU A 120 6.44 -5.27 10.14
C LEU A 120 7.92 -5.46 9.77
N GLN A 121 8.67 -4.38 9.59
CA GLN A 121 10.12 -4.41 9.40
C GLN A 121 10.90 -4.39 10.71
N HIS A 122 10.22 -4.47 11.86
CA HIS A 122 10.80 -4.41 13.20
C HIS A 122 11.59 -3.13 13.48
N TRP A 123 11.19 -2.00 12.90
CA TRP A 123 11.76 -0.70 13.29
C TRP A 123 11.31 -0.30 14.69
N SER A 124 12.13 0.48 15.39
CA SER A 124 11.73 1.06 16.68
C SER A 124 10.67 2.15 16.49
N MET A 125 9.74 2.28 17.44
CA MET A 125 8.68 3.30 17.38
C MET A 125 9.23 4.71 17.21
N THR A 126 10.38 5.02 17.82
CA THR A 126 11.10 6.29 17.64
C THR A 126 11.46 6.55 16.17
N ALA A 127 12.05 5.57 15.47
CA ALA A 127 12.41 5.71 14.07
C ALA A 127 11.19 5.82 13.15
N ILE A 128 10.11 5.09 13.49
CA ILE A 128 8.85 5.12 12.75
C ILE A 128 8.20 6.50 12.84
N PHE A 129 8.12 7.06 14.04
CA PHE A 129 7.55 8.38 14.26
C PHE A 129 8.40 9.50 13.66
N ASP A 130 9.72 9.36 13.69
CA ASP A 130 10.62 10.31 13.01
C ASP A 130 10.36 10.33 11.49
N GLU A 131 10.30 9.16 10.84
CA GLU A 131 9.97 9.06 9.41
C GLU A 131 8.60 9.67 9.12
N TYR A 132 7.58 9.34 9.92
CA TYR A 132 6.24 9.91 9.77
C TYR A 132 6.27 11.44 9.84
N ARG A 133 6.91 12.02 10.88
CA ARG A 133 6.99 13.47 11.10
C ARG A 133 7.70 14.17 9.95
N ARG A 134 8.80 13.57 9.43
CA ARG A 134 9.53 14.08 8.28
C ARG A 134 8.63 14.27 7.06
N PHE A 135 7.74 13.32 6.76
CA PHE A 135 6.82 13.44 5.63
C PHE A 135 5.56 14.27 5.93
N ALA A 136 5.08 14.27 7.17
CA ALA A 136 3.96 15.11 7.59
C ALA A 136 4.31 16.61 7.58
N GLY A 137 5.57 16.96 7.85
CA GLY A 137 6.04 18.34 7.97
C GLY A 137 5.30 19.06 9.11
N GLU A 138 4.89 20.30 8.88
CA GLU A 138 4.20 21.12 9.90
C GLU A 138 2.80 20.60 10.34
N LYS A 139 2.26 19.58 9.66
CA LYS A 139 0.89 19.08 9.89
C LYS A 139 0.88 17.71 10.55
N ILE A 140 1.72 17.51 11.57
CA ILE A 140 1.78 16.28 12.37
C ILE A 140 0.45 16.08 13.10
N ARG A 141 -0.02 14.84 13.18
CA ARG A 141 -1.20 14.45 13.96
C ARG A 141 -0.81 13.40 14.99
N LEU A 142 -1.28 13.57 16.22
CA LEU A 142 -1.07 12.59 17.28
C LEU A 142 -1.87 11.30 16.99
N ALA A 143 -3.12 11.44 16.55
CA ALA A 143 -3.96 10.31 16.15
C ALA A 143 -3.33 9.40 15.07
N ASP A 144 -2.50 9.94 14.17
CA ASP A 144 -1.77 9.12 13.19
C ASP A 144 -0.68 8.26 13.86
N GLN A 145 0.03 8.82 14.84
CA GLN A 145 1.08 8.12 15.59
C GLN A 145 0.47 7.06 16.52
N GLU A 146 -0.64 7.40 17.19
CA GLU A 146 -1.42 6.47 18.00
C GLU A 146 -1.98 5.32 17.16
N CYS A 147 -2.53 5.60 15.97
CA CYS A 147 -2.96 4.58 15.02
C CYS A 147 -1.83 3.60 14.67
N ILE A 148 -0.62 4.11 14.42
CA ILE A 148 0.55 3.27 14.16
C ILE A 148 0.89 2.44 15.40
N GLU A 149 0.90 3.03 16.58
CA GLU A 149 1.24 2.36 17.84
C GLU A 149 0.29 1.21 18.18
N LEU A 150 -1.01 1.45 18.09
CA LEU A 150 -2.05 0.50 18.45
C LEU A 150 -2.29 -0.58 17.38
N PHE A 151 -1.85 -0.37 16.13
CA PHE A 151 -2.05 -1.35 15.07
C PHE A 151 -1.39 -2.70 15.38
N ASP A 152 -2.19 -3.76 15.44
CA ASP A 152 -1.72 -5.12 15.65
C ASP A 152 -1.22 -5.76 14.34
N SER A 153 0.11 -5.75 14.16
CA SER A 153 0.77 -6.27 12.97
C SER A 153 0.61 -7.78 12.77
N ARG A 154 0.23 -8.54 13.82
CA ARG A 154 0.02 -10.01 13.73
C ARG A 154 -1.16 -10.40 12.87
N GLN A 155 -2.04 -9.44 12.58
CA GLN A 155 -3.24 -9.62 11.79
C GLN A 155 -2.99 -9.51 10.27
N VAL A 156 -1.80 -9.06 9.85
CA VAL A 156 -1.42 -8.97 8.43
C VAL A 156 -0.93 -10.33 7.96
N ALA A 157 -1.49 -10.85 6.88
CA ALA A 157 -1.07 -12.11 6.29
C ALA A 157 -0.83 -11.95 4.78
N VAL A 158 0.24 -12.56 4.27
CA VAL A 158 0.55 -12.58 2.83
C VAL A 158 0.37 -13.97 2.29
N ARG A 159 -0.13 -14.09 1.06
CA ARG A 159 -0.34 -15.39 0.41
C ARG A 159 0.99 -16.13 0.20
N ALA A 160 1.08 -17.36 0.68
CA ALA A 160 2.29 -18.21 0.57
C ALA A 160 2.83 -18.37 -0.84
N ALA A 161 1.94 -18.51 -1.82
CA ALA A 161 2.31 -18.75 -3.21
C ALA A 161 3.14 -17.61 -3.83
N VAL A 162 3.20 -16.45 -3.18
CA VAL A 162 3.71 -15.22 -3.78
C VAL A 162 4.92 -14.64 -3.01
N VAL A 163 5.26 -15.15 -1.82
CA VAL A 163 6.29 -14.54 -0.98
C VAL A 163 7.69 -14.99 -1.43
N ASP A 164 8.42 -14.08 -2.08
CA ASP A 164 9.81 -14.34 -2.51
C ASP A 164 10.84 -14.13 -1.37
N ALA A 165 12.05 -14.65 -1.56
CA ALA A 165 13.12 -14.55 -0.57
C ALA A 165 13.55 -13.09 -0.30
N ALA A 166 13.38 -12.19 -1.27
CA ALA A 166 13.68 -10.76 -1.08
C ALA A 166 12.68 -10.09 -0.14
N THR A 167 11.40 -10.47 -0.25
CA THR A 167 10.31 -10.00 0.62
C THR A 167 10.49 -10.54 2.03
N LEU A 168 10.82 -11.83 2.20
CA LEU A 168 11.11 -12.39 3.54
C LEU A 168 12.30 -11.70 4.23
N ARG A 169 13.34 -11.34 3.46
CA ARG A 169 14.49 -10.59 4.00
C ARG A 169 14.14 -9.15 4.36
N ALA A 170 13.31 -8.50 3.55
CA ALA A 170 12.91 -7.10 3.77
C ALA A 170 11.84 -6.94 4.87
N PHE A 171 11.12 -8.01 5.20
CA PHE A 171 10.01 -8.04 6.17
C PHE A 171 10.12 -9.32 7.04
N PRO A 172 11.04 -9.35 8.02
CA PRO A 172 11.17 -10.48 8.93
C PRO A 172 9.86 -10.65 9.71
N GLY A 173 9.42 -11.88 9.98
CA GLY A 173 8.25 -12.15 10.83
C GLY A 173 6.87 -11.99 10.17
N ILE A 174 6.81 -11.73 8.85
CA ILE A 174 5.54 -11.68 8.13
C ILE A 174 4.83 -13.04 8.14
N ARG A 175 3.53 -13.06 8.49
CA ARG A 175 2.75 -14.30 8.48
C ARG A 175 2.40 -14.67 7.05
N VAL A 176 2.69 -15.91 6.70
CA VAL A 176 2.37 -16.48 5.41
C VAL A 176 1.09 -17.29 5.55
N ALA A 177 0.00 -16.83 4.93
CA ALA A 177 -1.26 -17.56 4.90
C ALA A 177 -1.08 -18.82 4.04
N ALA A 178 -1.36 -20.00 4.62
CA ALA A 178 -1.40 -21.25 3.87
C ALA A 178 -2.37 -21.10 2.70
N SER A 179 -1.97 -21.55 1.50
CA SER A 179 -2.89 -21.53 0.36
C SER A 179 -4.07 -22.43 0.70
N SER A 180 -5.28 -21.87 0.81
CA SER A 180 -6.48 -22.69 0.79
C SER A 180 -6.59 -23.26 -0.62
N ALA A 181 -6.13 -24.50 -0.80
CA ALA A 181 -6.56 -25.30 -1.94
C ALA A 181 -8.09 -25.35 -1.85
N SER A 182 -8.78 -24.82 -2.86
CA SER A 182 -10.21 -25.04 -3.03
C SER A 182 -10.45 -26.54 -2.97
N ALA A 183 -11.12 -27.01 -1.92
CA ALA A 183 -11.64 -28.36 -1.86
C ALA A 183 -12.58 -28.52 -3.05
N GLY A 184 -12.09 -29.15 -4.12
CA GLY A 184 -12.95 -29.68 -5.16
C GLY A 184 -13.88 -30.66 -4.47
N ALA A 185 -15.16 -30.29 -4.37
CA ALA A 185 -16.22 -31.21 -3.99
C ALA A 185 -16.36 -32.25 -5.10
N GLY A 186 -15.47 -33.24 -5.09
CA GLY A 186 -15.66 -34.51 -5.77
C GLY A 186 -16.64 -35.33 -4.92
N ALA A 187 -17.93 -35.10 -5.11
CA ALA A 187 -18.96 -36.03 -4.68
C ALA A 187 -19.24 -37.00 -5.84
N GLY A 188 -18.45 -38.06 -5.93
CA GLY A 188 -18.95 -39.37 -6.37
C GLY A 188 -19.12 -40.23 -5.11
N GLY A 189 -20.11 -41.09 -4.95
CA GLY A 189 -21.22 -41.48 -5.80
C GLY A 189 -22.18 -42.34 -4.94
N ASP A 190 -22.69 -43.41 -5.55
CA ASP A 190 -23.73 -44.35 -5.10
C ASP A 190 -25.17 -43.81 -5.17
N GLY A 191 -26.14 -44.46 -5.82
CA GLY A 191 -26.20 -45.85 -6.27
C GLY A 191 -27.42 -46.53 -5.63
N ARG A 192 -28.26 -47.15 -6.49
CA ARG A 192 -29.31 -48.15 -6.22
C ARG A 192 -30.74 -47.66 -5.88
N GLY A 193 -31.65 -48.01 -6.80
CA GLY A 193 -32.66 -49.05 -6.54
C GLY A 193 -34.05 -48.56 -6.13
N GLY A 194 -35.03 -48.74 -7.03
CA GLY A 194 -36.47 -48.57 -6.78
C GLY A 194 -37.23 -48.39 -8.07
#